data_AF-A0A7S2M6C8-F1
#
_entry.id   AF-A0A7S2M6C8-F1
#
_cell.length_a   1.000
_cell.length_b   1.000
_cell.length_c   1.000
_cell.angle_alpha   90.00
_cell.angle_beta   90.00
_cell.angle_gamma   90.00
#
_symmetry.space_group_name_H-M   'P 1'
#
loop_
_entity.id
_entity.type
_entity.pdbx_description
1 polymer ?
#
loop_
_entity_poly.entity_id
_entity_poly.type
_entity_poly.pdbx_seq_one_letter_code
_entity_poly.pdbx_strand_id
1 'polypeptide(L)'
;EINMPRVGITFENELLSAAGCNSDGFNFKQIFTDPRNEIYECRVPSGPLGLVVEATKVGLRVQKINAMSPMCNKISVGDIIIAVDEVDVVGVECGVFWQLVSRRANKQQRCFAALRI
;
A
#
# COMPACT_ATOMS: atom_id res chain seq x y z
N GLU A 1 22.58 0.38 -5.73
CA GLU A 1 21.66 1.42 -5.26
C GLU A 1 20.30 0.79 -5.05
N ILE A 2 19.81 0.77 -3.82
CA ILE A 2 18.45 0.31 -3.53
C ILE A 2 17.54 1.48 -3.91
N ASN A 3 16.67 1.29 -4.89
CA ASN A 3 15.77 2.33 -5.37
C ASN A 3 14.74 2.61 -4.27
N MET A 4 15.04 3.56 -3.38
CA MET A 4 14.14 3.96 -2.30
C MET A 4 12.93 4.67 -2.90
N PRO A 5 11.69 4.35 -2.47
CA PRO A 5 10.50 5.08 -2.88
C PRO A 5 10.69 6.56 -2.55
N ARG A 6 10.58 7.41 -3.58
CA ARG A 6 10.80 8.84 -3.45
C ARG A 6 9.52 9.48 -2.92
N VAL A 7 9.38 9.52 -1.59
CA VAL A 7 8.75 10.56 -0.76
C VAL A 7 8.47 9.97 0.62
N GLY A 8 9.16 10.47 1.66
CA GLY A 8 8.72 10.57 3.07
C GLY A 8 8.29 9.33 3.87
N ILE A 9 8.04 8.18 3.23
CA ILE A 9 7.52 6.98 3.87
C ILE A 9 8.72 6.10 4.21
N THR A 10 9.11 6.11 5.48
CA THR A 10 10.29 5.39 5.96
C THR A 10 9.97 3.97 6.43
N PHE A 11 8.68 3.64 6.65
CA PHE A 11 8.21 2.38 7.26
C PHE A 11 9.01 2.00 8.52
N GLU A 12 9.59 3.00 9.21
CA GLU A 12 10.61 2.78 10.23
C GLU A 12 10.05 1.97 11.40
N ASN A 13 8.86 2.31 11.88
CA ASN A 13 8.24 1.61 13.00
C ASN A 13 7.88 0.16 12.66
N GLU A 14 7.49 -0.11 11.41
CA GLU A 14 7.07 -1.39 10.89
C GLU A 14 8.28 -2.29 10.61
N LEU A 15 9.35 -1.72 10.04
CA LEU A 15 10.64 -2.37 9.84
C LEU A 15 11.37 -2.67 11.16
N LEU A 16 11.15 -1.85 12.20
CA LEU A 16 11.66 -2.07 13.56
C LEU A 16 10.80 -3.09 14.33
N SER A 17 9.47 -3.01 14.25
CA SER A 17 8.54 -3.92 14.95
C SER A 17 8.53 -5.33 14.37
N ALA A 18 8.92 -5.47 13.10
CA ALA A 18 9.24 -6.73 12.45
C ALA A 18 10.30 -7.57 13.19
N ALA A 19 11.09 -7.03 14.11
CA ALA A 19 12.04 -7.82 14.89
C ALA A 19 11.38 -8.72 15.96
N GLY A 20 10.08 -8.57 16.24
CA GLY A 20 9.31 -9.41 17.16
C GLY A 20 8.68 -10.63 16.47
N CYS A 21 9.06 -11.83 16.88
CA CYS A 21 8.63 -13.11 16.30
C CYS A 21 7.21 -13.55 16.73
N ASN A 22 6.42 -14.22 15.87
CA ASN A 22 6.07 -15.66 16.02
C ASN A 22 5.06 -16.28 15.01
N SER A 23 5.29 -17.59 14.82
CA SER A 23 4.56 -18.74 14.23
C SER A 23 4.18 -18.86 12.75
N ASP A 24 3.95 -17.80 11.97
CA ASP A 24 3.48 -17.97 10.56
C ASP A 24 4.40 -17.43 9.46
N GLY A 25 5.66 -17.12 9.78
CA GLY A 25 6.73 -17.04 8.78
C GLY A 25 6.71 -15.90 7.74
N PHE A 26 5.75 -14.97 7.78
CA PHE A 26 5.71 -13.82 6.85
C PHE A 26 5.87 -12.49 7.59
N ASN A 27 7.03 -11.88 7.41
CA ASN A 27 7.40 -10.61 8.04
C ASN A 27 7.47 -9.50 6.98
N PHE A 28 6.88 -8.33 7.25
CA PHE A 28 6.95 -7.15 6.38
C PHE A 28 8.38 -6.85 5.93
N LYS A 29 9.36 -6.98 6.82
CA LYS A 29 10.79 -6.77 6.50
C LYS A 29 11.30 -7.76 5.45
N GLN A 30 10.90 -9.03 5.51
CA GLN A 30 11.31 -10.03 4.52
C GLN A 30 10.70 -9.73 3.15
N ILE A 31 9.43 -9.34 3.11
CA ILE A 31 8.73 -9.01 1.85
C ILE A 31 9.32 -7.72 1.26
N PHE A 32 9.61 -6.71 2.09
CA PHE A 32 10.21 -5.47 1.64
C PHE A 32 11.65 -5.63 1.11
N THR A 33 12.42 -6.57 1.68
CA THR A 33 13.82 -6.80 1.30
C THR A 33 14.01 -7.88 0.23
N ASP A 34 12.96 -8.62 -0.12
CA ASP A 34 13.03 -9.63 -1.17
C ASP A 34 13.25 -8.95 -2.53
N PRO A 35 14.35 -9.26 -3.24
CA PRO A 35 14.65 -8.63 -4.52
C PRO A 35 13.66 -8.97 -5.63
N ARG A 36 12.79 -9.97 -5.43
CA ARG A 36 11.70 -10.33 -6.36
C ARG A 36 10.51 -9.40 -6.23
N ASN A 37 10.40 -8.71 -5.09
CA ASN A 37 9.29 -7.84 -4.81
C ASN A 37 9.62 -6.42 -5.28
N GLU A 38 8.62 -5.77 -5.86
CA GLU A 38 8.76 -4.43 -6.40
C GLU A 38 7.84 -3.48 -5.65
N ILE A 39 8.42 -2.41 -5.10
CA ILE A 39 7.66 -1.28 -4.57
C ILE A 39 7.62 -0.21 -5.63
N TYR A 40 6.41 0.21 -5.96
CA TYR A 40 6.20 1.24 -6.95
C TYR A 40 5.11 2.21 -6.51
N GLU A 41 5.16 3.40 -7.07
CA GLU A 41 4.20 4.46 -6.80
C GLU A 41 3.19 4.58 -7.94
N CYS A 42 1.93 4.81 -7.60
CA CYS A 42 0.94 5.21 -8.57
C CYS A 42 0.16 6.45 -8.11
N ARG A 43 0.05 7.42 -9.01
CA ARG A 43 -0.72 8.65 -8.81
C ARG A 43 -2.03 8.58 -9.56
N VAL A 44 -3.12 8.93 -8.88
CA VAL A 44 -4.48 8.95 -9.43
C VAL A 44 -5.21 10.23 -9.03
N PRO A 45 -6.15 10.71 -9.86
CA PRO A 45 -7.01 11.83 -9.48
C PRO A 45 -7.84 11.51 -8.22
N SER A 46 -8.32 12.57 -7.58
CA SER A 46 -9.34 12.45 -6.55
C SER A 46 -10.68 11.96 -7.10
N GLY A 47 -11.49 11.35 -6.22
CA GLY A 47 -12.76 10.73 -6.58
C GLY A 47 -12.82 9.22 -6.27
N PRO A 48 -13.83 8.51 -6.79
CA PRO A 48 -13.99 7.07 -6.57
C PRO A 48 -12.79 6.29 -7.10
N LEU A 49 -12.22 5.43 -6.26
CA LEU A 49 -11.09 4.58 -6.65
C LEU A 49 -11.55 3.25 -7.26
N GLY A 50 -12.79 2.80 -7.03
CA GLY A 50 -13.28 1.55 -7.59
C GLY A 50 -12.43 0.32 -7.23
N LEU A 51 -11.88 0.26 -6.02
CA LEU A 51 -11.08 -0.86 -5.52
C LEU A 51 -11.86 -1.63 -4.46
N VAL A 52 -11.66 -2.95 -4.43
CA VAL A 52 -11.97 -3.80 -3.28
C VAL A 52 -10.64 -4.25 -2.70
N VAL A 53 -10.46 -4.02 -1.41
CA VAL A 53 -9.24 -4.35 -0.67
C VAL A 53 -9.56 -5.19 0.56
N GLU A 54 -8.59 -5.97 1.01
CA GLU A 54 -8.63 -6.75 2.24
C GLU A 54 -7.43 -6.38 3.11
N ALA A 55 -7.66 -6.17 4.41
CA ALA A 55 -6.58 -5.87 5.35
C ALA A 55 -5.75 -7.13 5.63
N THR A 56 -4.43 -6.98 5.59
CA THR A 56 -3.46 -8.02 5.93
C THR A 56 -2.43 -7.46 6.92
N LYS A 57 -1.59 -8.33 7.49
CA LYS A 57 -0.48 -7.91 8.36
C LYS A 57 0.54 -6.99 7.68
N VAL A 58 0.56 -6.96 6.35
CA VAL A 58 1.56 -6.28 5.51
C VAL A 58 0.99 -5.02 4.87
N GLY A 59 -0.33 -4.82 4.90
CA GLY A 59 -1.03 -3.74 4.20
C GLY A 59 -2.35 -4.20 3.61
N LEU A 60 -2.86 -3.46 2.63
CA LEU A 60 -4.21 -3.66 2.07
C LEU A 60 -4.09 -4.37 0.72
N ARG A 61 -4.42 -5.66 0.67
CA ARG A 61 -4.33 -6.46 -0.56
C ARG A 61 -5.46 -6.13 -1.51
N VAL A 62 -5.15 -5.85 -2.77
CA VAL A 62 -6.13 -5.57 -3.81
C VAL A 62 -6.81 -6.87 -4.24
N GLN A 63 -8.11 -6.95 -4.00
CA GLN A 63 -8.94 -8.09 -4.37
C GLN A 63 -9.60 -7.89 -5.73
N LYS A 64 -10.09 -6.68 -6.01
CA LYS A 64 -10.74 -6.33 -7.28
C LYS A 64 -10.48 -4.89 -7.66
N ILE A 65 -10.47 -4.64 -8.97
CA ILE A 65 -10.36 -3.31 -9.56
C ILE A 65 -11.50 -3.16 -10.55
N ASN A 66 -12.28 -2.08 -10.44
CA ASN A 66 -13.27 -1.73 -11.45
C ASN A 66 -12.54 -1.31 -12.74
N ALA A 67 -12.97 -1.81 -13.90
CA ALA A 67 -12.36 -1.48 -15.19
C ALA A 67 -12.36 0.03 -15.53
N MET A 68 -13.32 0.79 -15.01
CA MET A 68 -13.41 2.25 -15.18
C MET A 68 -12.66 3.03 -14.10
N SER A 69 -11.99 2.33 -13.18
CA SER A 69 -11.22 2.95 -12.10
C SER A 69 -10.01 3.72 -12.64
N PRO A 70 -9.66 4.87 -12.04
CA PRO A 70 -8.38 5.52 -12.33
C PRO A 70 -7.16 4.70 -11.89
N MET A 71 -7.36 3.68 -11.05
CA MET A 71 -6.34 2.73 -10.60
C MET A 71 -6.15 1.57 -11.60
N CYS A 72 -7.07 1.39 -12.56
CA CYS A 72 -6.94 0.36 -13.58
C CYS A 72 -5.63 0.58 -14.37
N ASN A 73 -4.90 -0.50 -14.62
CA ASN A 73 -3.57 -0.51 -15.27
C ASN A 73 -2.45 0.20 -14.49
N LYS A 74 -2.72 0.72 -13.28
CA LYS A 74 -1.69 1.29 -12.40
C LYS A 74 -1.35 0.35 -11.24
N ILE A 75 -2.36 -0.36 -10.73
CA ILE A 75 -2.23 -1.41 -9.73
C ILE A 75 -2.88 -2.69 -10.25
N SER A 76 -2.42 -3.84 -9.77
CA SER A 76 -2.96 -5.16 -10.16
C SER A 76 -3.68 -5.83 -8.99
N VAL A 77 -4.62 -6.71 -9.31
CA VAL A 77 -5.18 -7.64 -8.32
C VAL A 77 -4.04 -8.49 -7.76
N GLY A 78 -3.98 -8.61 -6.43
CA GLY A 78 -2.90 -9.29 -5.73
C GLY A 78 -1.85 -8.35 -5.15
N ASP A 79 -1.66 -7.15 -5.71
CA ASP A 79 -0.74 -6.14 -5.18
C ASP A 79 -1.21 -5.70 -3.77
N ILE A 80 -0.26 -5.28 -2.93
CA ILE A 80 -0.53 -4.85 -1.55
C ILE A 80 -0.27 -3.35 -1.42
N ILE A 81 -1.29 -2.58 -1.08
CA ILE A 81 -1.15 -1.15 -0.81
C ILE A 81 -0.51 -0.99 0.57
N ILE A 82 0.61 -0.28 0.62
CA ILE A 82 1.41 -0.07 1.83
C ILE A 82 1.45 1.40 2.27
N ALA A 83 1.13 2.35 1.38
CA ALA A 83 0.96 3.75 1.79
C ALA A 83 0.00 4.55 0.89
N VAL A 84 -0.54 5.64 1.45
CA VAL A 84 -1.37 6.64 0.74
C VAL A 84 -1.01 8.04 1.20
N ASP A 85 -0.62 8.92 0.26
CA ASP A 85 -0.27 10.32 0.51
C ASP A 85 0.65 10.49 1.73
N GLU A 86 1.77 9.78 1.71
CA GLU A 86 2.82 9.83 2.75
C GLU A 86 2.44 9.16 4.09
N VAL A 87 1.25 8.55 4.16
CA VAL A 87 0.83 7.80 5.35
C VAL A 87 0.92 6.32 5.11
N ASP A 88 1.68 5.66 5.98
CA ASP A 88 1.76 4.21 6.08
C ASP A 88 0.38 3.61 6.39
N VAL A 89 0.02 2.56 5.67
CA VAL A 89 -1.22 1.80 5.87
C VAL A 89 -0.99 0.33 6.20
N VAL A 90 0.24 -0.05 6.52
CA VAL A 90 0.58 -1.38 7.05
C VAL A 90 -0.17 -1.60 8.36
N GLY A 91 -0.85 -2.75 8.48
CA GLY A 91 -1.65 -3.09 9.66
C GLY A 91 -2.92 -2.27 9.86
N VAL A 92 -3.26 -1.35 8.94
CA VAL A 92 -4.47 -0.53 9.02
C VAL A 92 -5.70 -1.34 8.57
N GLU A 93 -6.80 -1.22 9.31
CA GLU A 93 -8.08 -1.83 8.93
C GLU A 93 -8.72 -1.14 7.72
N CYS A 94 -9.50 -1.89 6.93
CA CYS A 94 -10.15 -1.38 5.72
C CYS A 94 -11.01 -0.12 5.97
N GLY A 95 -11.77 -0.07 7.07
CA GLY A 95 -12.61 1.10 7.38
C GLY A 95 -11.78 2.36 7.61
N VAL A 96 -10.69 2.24 8.37
CA VAL A 96 -9.76 3.34 8.66
C VAL A 96 -9.05 3.79 7.38
N PHE A 97 -8.61 2.85 6.55
CA PHE A 97 -8.03 3.13 5.24
C PHE A 97 -8.96 3.99 4.37
N TRP A 98 -10.25 3.61 4.26
CA TRP A 98 -11.20 4.37 3.46
C TRP A 98 -11.50 5.76 4.04
N GLN A 99 -11.49 5.90 5.37
CA GLN A 99 -11.57 7.22 6.00
C GLN A 99 -10.36 8.10 5.65
N LEU A 100 -9.15 7.55 5.69
CA LEU A 100 -7.92 8.28 5.30
C LEU A 100 -7.98 8.74 3.84
N VAL A 101 -8.35 7.82 2.93
CA VAL A 101 -8.52 8.12 1.50
C VAL A 101 -9.58 9.19 1.26
N SER A 102 -10.70 9.14 2.00
CA SER A 102 -11.81 10.09 1.86
C SER A 102 -11.45 11.48 2.38
N ARG A 103 -10.75 11.58 3.51
CA ARG A 103 -10.27 12.86 4.06
C ARG A 103 -9.33 13.59 3.10
N ARG A 104 -8.67 12.85 2.19
CA ARG A 104 -7.76 13.40 1.19
C ARG A 104 -8.38 13.54 -0.20
N ALA A 105 -9.70 13.32 -0.34
CA ALA A 105 -10.41 13.43 -1.61
C ALA A 105 -10.50 14.87 -2.17
N ASN A 106 -10.17 15.91 -1.38
CA ASN A 106 -10.12 17.29 -1.84
C ASN A 106 -8.78 17.68 -2.49
N LYS A 107 -7.76 16.81 -2.46
CA LYS A 107 -6.52 17.03 -3.22
C LYS A 107 -6.80 16.89 -4.72
N GLN A 108 -5.98 17.46 -5.60
CA GLN A 108 -6.15 17.20 -7.04
C GLN A 108 -5.75 15.77 -7.42
N GLN A 109 -4.75 15.20 -6.73
CA GLN A 109 -4.26 13.84 -6.94
C GLN A 109 -3.88 13.20 -5.61
N ARG A 110 -3.93 11.86 -5.57
CA ARG A 110 -3.47 11.01 -4.48
C ARG A 110 -2.35 10.10 -4.96
N CYS A 111 -1.32 9.91 -4.14
CA CYS A 111 -0.20 9.02 -4.41
C CYS A 111 -0.33 7.77 -3.55
N PHE A 112 -0.25 6.60 -4.16
CA PHE A 112 -0.25 5.31 -3.49
C PHE A 112 1.12 4.66 -3.66
N ALA A 113 1.62 4.00 -2.63
CA ALA A 113 2.70 3.05 -2.75
C ALA A 113 2.14 1.63 -2.64
N ALA A 114 2.50 0.78 -3.59
CA ALA A 114 2.07 -0.60 -3.66
C ALA A 114 3.26 -1.53 -3.80
N LEU A 115 3.11 -2.71 -3.24
CA LEU A 115 4.06 -3.80 -3.24
C LEU A 115 3.53 -4.91 -4.15
N ARG A 116 4.32 -5.24 -5.17
CA ARG A 116 4.10 -6.39 -6.05
C ARG A 116 4.96 -7.55 -5.58
N ILE A 117 4.32 -8.70 -5.42
CA ILE A 117 4.90 -9.98 -4.99
C ILE A 117 4.69 -11.06 -6.04
#